data_AF-A0A4Y7QPR0-F1
#
_entry.id   AF-A0A4Y7QPR0-F1
#
_cell.length_a   1.000
_cell.length_b   1.000
_cell.length_c   1.000
_cell.angle_alpha   90.00
_cell.angle_beta   90.00
_cell.angle_gamma   90.00
#
_symmetry.space_group_name_H-M   'P 1'
#
loop_
_entity.id
_entity.type
_entity.pdbx_description
1 polymer ?
#
loop_
_entity_poly.entity_id
_entity_poly.type
_entity_poly.pdbx_seq_one_letter_code
_entity_poly.pdbx_strand_id
1 'polypeptide(L)'
;MKSIGIDHSDLTIIGLTEYSKVRIQLVTKLSNGDFSESFKNLLEPLPKENQLELLYHEAIIVAVAKMIDANNQKLLKQLDSPSPNE
;
A
#
# COMPACT_ATOMS: atom_id res chain seq x y z
N MET A 1 -13.12 -4.98 26.05
CA MET A 1 -13.76 -4.95 24.71
C MET A 1 -13.00 -5.88 23.79
N LYS A 2 -13.68 -6.66 22.95
CA LYS A 2 -13.01 -7.43 21.89
C LYS A 2 -12.40 -6.43 20.91
N SER A 3 -11.12 -6.56 20.60
CA SER A 3 -10.49 -5.71 19.58
C SER A 3 -11.16 -5.98 18.24
N ILE A 4 -11.61 -4.93 17.57
CA ILE A 4 -12.29 -4.97 16.27
C ILE A 4 -11.28 -4.52 15.22
N GLY A 5 -11.12 -5.32 14.18
CA GLY A 5 -10.10 -5.13 13.15
C GLY A 5 -8.74 -5.70 13.54
N ILE A 6 -7.71 -5.23 12.84
CA ILE A 6 -6.30 -5.54 13.09
C ILE A 6 -5.75 -4.56 14.13
N ASP A 7 -4.85 -5.04 14.98
CA ASP A 7 -4.14 -4.17 15.92
C ASP A 7 -3.37 -3.06 15.20
N HIS A 8 -3.26 -1.88 15.82
CA HIS A 8 -2.58 -0.75 15.22
C HIS A 8 -1.11 -1.06 14.87
N SER A 9 -0.36 -1.77 15.74
CA SER A 9 1.04 -2.09 15.45
C SER A 9 1.18 -3.02 14.24
N ASP A 10 0.26 -3.97 14.11
CA ASP A 10 0.22 -4.89 12.97
C ASP A 10 -0.14 -4.15 11.67
N LEU A 11 -1.08 -3.20 11.74
CA LEU A 11 -1.38 -2.32 10.59
C LEU A 11 -0.18 -1.47 10.19
N THR A 12 0.56 -0.92 11.16
CA THR A 12 1.80 -0.17 10.88
C THR A 12 2.85 -1.06 10.21
N ILE A 13 3.03 -2.30 10.67
CA ILE A 13 3.96 -3.25 10.05
C ILE A 13 3.55 -3.56 8.61
N ILE A 14 2.26 -3.80 8.35
CA ILE A 14 1.74 -4.02 7.00
C ILE A 14 2.04 -2.81 6.12
N GLY A 15 1.73 -1.60 6.60
CA GLY A 15 1.99 -0.36 5.87
C GLY A 15 3.46 -0.18 5.51
N LEU A 16 4.36 -0.33 6.49
CA LEU A 16 5.81 -0.19 6.27
C LEU A 16 6.35 -1.25 5.29
N THR A 17 5.86 -2.48 5.40
CA THR A 17 6.28 -3.59 4.53
C THR A 17 5.86 -3.34 3.09
N GLU A 18 4.59 -3.01 2.86
CA GLU A 18 4.07 -2.77 1.51
C GLU A 18 4.66 -1.50 0.90
N TYR A 19 4.81 -0.43 1.68
CA TYR A 19 5.51 0.78 1.24
C TYR A 19 6.93 0.46 0.75
N SER A 20 7.71 -0.27 1.56
CA SER A 20 9.10 -0.59 1.24
C SER A 20 9.20 -1.42 -0.05
N LYS A 21 8.33 -2.43 -0.18
CA LYS A 21 8.27 -3.30 -1.35
C LYS A 21 7.92 -2.53 -2.61
N VAL A 22 6.85 -1.72 -2.58
CA VAL A 22 6.38 -0.96 -3.73
C VAL A 22 7.40 0.11 -4.13
N ARG A 23 7.98 0.82 -3.16
CA ARG A 23 9.02 1.82 -3.43
C ARG A 23 10.22 1.21 -4.15
N ILE A 24 10.72 0.07 -3.69
CA ILE A 24 11.84 -0.62 -4.35
C ILE A 24 11.48 -0.96 -5.79
N GLN A 25 10.30 -1.54 -6.02
CA GLN A 25 9.84 -1.87 -7.37
C GLN A 25 9.74 -0.64 -8.28
N LEU A 26 9.16 0.45 -7.80
CA LEU A 26 9.00 1.68 -8.58
C LEU A 26 10.35 2.34 -8.91
N VAL A 27 11.28 2.38 -7.97
CA VAL A 27 12.63 2.94 -8.20
C VAL A 27 13.43 2.07 -9.18
N THR A 28 13.31 0.73 -9.08
CA THR A 28 13.91 -0.18 -10.07
C THR A 28 13.31 0.04 -11.46
N LYS A 29 11.99 0.17 -11.57
CA LYS A 29 11.31 0.46 -12.84
C LYS A 29 11.74 1.79 -13.43
N LEU A 30 11.89 2.83 -12.61
CA LEU A 30 12.40 4.13 -13.05
C LEU A 30 13.83 4.03 -13.61
N SER A 31 14.70 3.28 -12.92
CA SER A 31 16.09 3.09 -13.34
C SER A 31 16.19 2.33 -14.67
N ASN A 32 15.28 1.37 -14.89
CA ASN A 32 15.26 0.52 -16.07
C ASN A 32 14.41 1.07 -17.22
N GLY A 33 13.67 2.17 -17.01
CA GLY A 33 12.66 2.65 -17.96
C GLY A 33 11.51 1.66 -18.18
N ASP A 34 11.20 0.83 -17.18
CA ASP A 34 10.18 -0.23 -17.23
C ASP A 34 8.83 0.24 -16.68
N PHE A 35 8.29 1.27 -17.33
CA PHE A 35 6.95 1.79 -17.09
C PHE A 35 6.08 1.66 -18.34
N SER A 36 4.76 1.63 -18.17
CA SER A 36 3.84 1.73 -19.30
C SER A 36 4.05 3.05 -20.04
N GLU A 37 3.79 3.05 -21.35
CA GLU A 37 3.97 4.23 -22.19
C GLU A 37 3.19 5.45 -21.67
N SER A 38 1.96 5.24 -21.21
CA SER A 38 1.12 6.27 -20.59
C SER A 38 1.77 6.90 -19.36
N PHE A 39 2.47 6.11 -18.56
CA PHE A 39 3.09 6.57 -17.32
C PHE A 39 4.46 7.21 -17.58
N LYS A 40 5.20 6.72 -18.58
CA LYS A 40 6.40 7.40 -19.10
C LYS A 40 6.09 8.81 -19.58
N ASN A 41 5.04 8.95 -20.41
CA ASN A 41 4.60 10.25 -20.91
C ASN A 41 4.20 11.23 -19.80
N LEU A 42 3.77 10.73 -18.64
CA LEU A 42 3.49 11.54 -17.45
C LEU A 42 4.78 11.92 -16.70
N LEU A 43 5.73 10.99 -16.56
CA LEU A 43 6.95 11.17 -15.78
C LEU A 43 8.05 11.96 -16.50
N GLU A 44 8.31 11.66 -17.77
CA GLU A 44 9.44 12.20 -18.54
C GLU A 44 9.49 13.73 -18.61
N PRO A 45 8.37 14.46 -18.71
CA PRO A 45 8.39 15.92 -18.70
C PRO A 45 8.80 16.53 -17.34
N LEU A 46 8.73 15.76 -16.25
CA LEU A 46 8.98 16.25 -14.91
C LEU A 46 10.48 16.21 -14.56
N PRO A 47 10.99 17.14 -13.74
CA PRO A 47 12.30 17.02 -13.12
C PRO A 47 12.43 15.71 -12.32
N LYS A 48 13.65 15.15 -12.22
CA LYS A 48 13.89 13.87 -11.55
C LYS A 48 13.41 13.86 -10.10
N GLU A 49 13.54 14.98 -9.40
CA GLU A 49 13.09 15.14 -8.02
C GLU A 49 11.57 14.94 -7.93
N ASN A 50 10.81 15.56 -8.84
CA ASN A 50 9.36 15.45 -8.90
C ASN A 50 8.92 14.04 -9.34
N GLN A 51 9.68 13.38 -10.23
CA GLN A 51 9.42 11.99 -10.59
C GLN A 51 9.55 11.09 -9.36
N LEU A 52 10.62 11.25 -8.57
CA LEU A 52 10.84 10.47 -7.35
C LEU A 52 9.77 10.73 -6.28
N GLU A 53 9.34 11.99 -6.13
CA GLU A 53 8.25 12.36 -5.23
C GLU A 53 6.93 11.69 -5.62
N LEU A 54 6.59 11.68 -6.93
CA LEU A 54 5.39 11.01 -7.42
C LEU A 54 5.41 9.50 -7.14
N LEU A 55 6.55 8.84 -7.38
CA LEU A 55 6.72 7.42 -7.05
C LEU A 55 6.67 7.14 -5.54
N TYR A 56 7.17 8.07 -4.72
CA TYR A 56 7.07 7.97 -3.27
C TYR A 56 5.60 8.02 -2.81
N HIS A 57 4.81 8.94 -3.36
CA HIS A 57 3.38 9.03 -3.05
C HIS A 57 2.61 7.80 -3.52
N GLU A 58 2.92 7.29 -4.71
CA GLU A 58 2.32 6.04 -5.21
C GLU A 58 2.56 4.87 -4.24
N ALA A 59 3.79 4.73 -3.74
CA ALA A 59 4.11 3.68 -2.76
C ALA A 59 3.31 3.81 -1.45
N ILE A 60 3.08 5.05 -0.99
CA ILE A 60 2.25 5.30 0.21
C ILE A 60 0.79 4.94 -0.06
N ILE A 61 0.24 5.37 -1.20
CA ILE A 61 -1.15 5.10 -1.57
C ILE A 61 -1.41 3.59 -1.59
N VAL A 62 -0.52 2.82 -2.23
CA VAL A 62 -0.62 1.36 -2.27
C VAL A 62 -0.52 0.77 -0.86
N ALA A 63 0.41 1.23 -0.03
CA ALA A 63 0.56 0.74 1.35
C ALA A 63 -0.71 0.97 2.18
N VAL A 64 -1.29 2.18 2.11
CA VAL A 64 -2.53 2.53 2.81
C VAL A 64 -3.70 1.66 2.30
N ALA A 65 -3.81 1.48 0.98
CA ALA A 65 -4.84 0.61 0.41
C ALA A 65 -4.72 -0.83 0.93
N LYS A 66 -3.49 -1.35 1.07
CA LYS A 66 -3.24 -2.69 1.64
C LYS A 66 -3.57 -2.79 3.11
N MET A 67 -3.29 -1.75 3.90
CA MET A 67 -3.71 -1.68 5.31
C MET A 67 -5.23 -1.72 5.43
N ILE A 68 -5.95 -0.96 4.60
CA ILE A 68 -7.42 -0.92 4.59
C ILE A 68 -8.00 -2.28 4.20
N ASP A 69 -7.50 -2.89 3.11
CA ASP A 69 -7.95 -4.20 2.64
C ASP A 69 -7.74 -5.28 3.72
N ALA A 70 -6.53 -5.35 4.31
CA ALA A 70 -6.24 -6.29 5.39
C ALA A 70 -7.16 -6.09 6.60
N ASN A 71 -7.39 -4.83 7.00
CA ASN A 71 -8.29 -4.53 8.11
C ASN A 71 -9.73 -4.96 7.79
N ASN A 72 -10.23 -4.64 6.61
CA ASN A 72 -11.58 -5.02 6.18
C ASN A 72 -11.76 -6.55 6.15
N GLN A 73 -10.78 -7.29 5.66
CA GLN A 73 -10.82 -8.76 5.70
C GLN A 73 -10.86 -9.30 7.13
N LYS A 74 -10.15 -8.67 8.07
CA LYS A 74 -10.19 -9.05 9.48
C LYS A 74 -11.56 -8.74 10.11
N LEU A 75 -12.14 -7.58 9.78
CA LEU A 75 -13.47 -7.17 10.23
C LEU A 75 -14.54 -8.14 9.75
N LEU A 76 -14.55 -8.48 8.45
CA LEU A 76 -15.50 -9.44 7.89
C LEU A 76 -15.42 -10.79 8.61
N LYS A 77 -14.21 -11.32 8.81
CA LYS A 77 -14.03 -12.58 9.56
C LYS A 77 -14.54 -12.50 11.00
N GLN A 78 -14.38 -11.36 11.67
CA GLN A 78 -14.87 -11.17 13.04
C GLN A 78 -16.39 -11.04 13.11
N LEU A 79 -17.03 -10.50 12.07
CA LEU A 79 -18.48 -10.38 11.93
C LEU A 79 -19.13 -11.72 11.55
N ASP A 80 -18.49 -12.51 10.68
CA ASP A 80 -18.95 -13.83 10.26
C ASP A 80 -18.70 -14.94 11.30
N SER A 81 -17.90 -14.65 12.33
CA SER A 81 -17.67 -15.59 13.43
C SER A 81 -18.88 -15.59 14.36
N PRO A 82 -19.58 -16.73 14.57
CA PRO A 82 -20.72 -16.78 15.46
C PRO A 82 -20.32 -16.32 16.87
N SER A 83 -21.24 -15.61 17.53
CA SER A 83 -21.08 -15.27 18.94
C SER A 83 -20.93 -16.58 19.73
N PRO A 84 -20.02 -16.70 20.70
CA PRO A 84 -19.81 -17.96 21.43
C PRO A 84 -21.02 -18.47 22.23
N ASN A 85 -22.17 -17.80 22.16
CA ASN A 85 -23.34 -17.99 23.02
C ASN A 85 -24.67 -18.08 22.24
N GLU A 86 -24.69 -18.62 21.01
CA GLU A 86 -25.93 -19.11 20.36
C GLU A 86 -25.91 -20.62 20.20
#